data_AF-A0A399CXN2-F1
#
_entry.id   AF-A0A399CXN2-F1
#
_cell.length_a   1.000
_cell.length_b   1.000
_cell.length_c   1.000
_cell.angle_alpha   90.00
_cell.angle_beta   90.00
_cell.angle_gamma   90.00
#
_symmetry.space_group_name_H-M   'P 1'
#
loop_
_entity.id
_entity.type
_entity.pdbx_description
1 polymer ?
#
loop_
_entity_poly.entity_id
_entity_poly.type
_entity_poly.pdbx_seq_one_letter_code
_entity_poly.pdbx_strand_id
1 'polypeptide(L)'
;MILREAENELRMLAAQFKAVAVTGPRQSGKTTLVRKVFKDKPYANLENPDIRRFAIDDPRGFLSNYPEGAILDEVQRAPVVG
;
A
#
# COMPACT_ATOMS: atom_id res chain seq x y z
N MET A 1 16.19 9.96 -13.15
CA MET A 1 15.10 9.64 -12.20
C MET A 1 14.83 10.91 -11.39
N ILE A 2 13.63 11.49 -11.43
CA ILE A 2 13.34 12.75 -10.73
C ILE A 2 13.29 12.47 -9.22
N LEU A 3 14.04 13.24 -8.43
CA LEU A 3 13.97 13.19 -6.96
C LEU A 3 12.58 13.71 -6.57
N ARG A 4 11.76 12.87 -5.94
CA ARG A 4 10.43 13.27 -5.46
C ARG A 4 10.62 13.80 -4.04
N GLU A 5 10.26 15.04 -3.77
CA GLU A 5 10.24 15.59 -2.39
C GLU A 5 9.45 14.68 -1.44
N ALA A 6 8.36 14.09 -1.94
CA ALA A 6 7.53 13.12 -1.23
C ALA A 6 8.26 11.83 -0.82
N GLU A 7 9.43 11.49 -1.37
CA GLU A 7 10.20 10.32 -0.94
C GLU A 7 10.72 10.47 0.50
N ASN A 8 11.27 11.63 0.84
CA ASN A 8 11.78 11.88 2.19
C ASN A 8 10.65 11.90 3.21
N GLU A 9 9.56 12.59 2.87
CA GLU A 9 8.35 12.63 3.71
C GLU A 9 7.78 11.23 3.93
N LEU A 10 7.68 10.41 2.86
CA LEU A 10 7.18 9.04 2.97
C LEU A 10 8.04 8.18 3.89
N ARG A 11 9.38 8.29 3.82
CA ARG A 11 10.28 7.57 4.73
C ARG A 11 10.11 8.03 6.18
N MET A 12 9.99 9.33 6.41
CA MET A 12 9.81 9.91 7.73
C MET A 12 8.50 9.43 8.37
N LEU A 13 7.39 9.56 7.65
CA LEU A 13 6.08 9.12 8.11
C LEU A 13 6.05 7.61 8.35
N ALA A 14 6.66 6.81 7.48
CA ALA A 14 6.69 5.36 7.65
C ALA A 14 7.52 4.89 8.85
N ALA A 15 8.46 5.70 9.33
CA ALA A 15 9.19 5.43 10.57
C ALA A 15 8.36 5.77 11.83
N GLN A 16 7.38 6.67 11.72
CA GLN A 16 6.59 7.17 12.84
C GLN A 16 5.23 6.49 12.98
N PHE A 17 4.61 6.10 11.87
CA PHE A 17 3.26 5.57 11.83
C PHE A 17 3.23 4.09 11.45
N LYS A 18 2.29 3.35 12.03
CA LYS A 18 2.06 1.93 11.70
C LYS A 18 1.52 1.74 10.28
N ALA A 19 0.87 2.75 9.71
CA ALA A 19 0.39 2.78 8.35
C ALA A 19 0.51 4.19 7.77
N VAL A 20 0.85 4.28 6.48
CA VAL A 20 0.94 5.54 5.74
C VAL A 20 0.21 5.38 4.42
N ALA A 21 -0.71 6.30 4.12
CA ALA A 21 -1.42 6.34 2.85
C ALA A 21 -0.78 7.35 1.91
N VAL A 22 -0.45 6.94 0.69
CA VAL A 22 0.01 7.84 -0.37
C VAL A 22 -1.15 8.13 -1.31
N THR A 23 -1.66 9.36 -1.26
CA THR A 23 -2.80 9.81 -2.06
C THR A 23 -2.36 10.79 -3.15
N GLY A 24 -3.30 11.17 -4.02
CA GLY A 24 -3.06 12.16 -5.09
C GLY A 24 -3.67 11.76 -6.44
N PRO A 25 -3.57 12.64 -7.46
CA PRO A 25 -4.23 12.46 -8.75
C PRO A 25 -3.94 11.13 -9.45
N ARG A 26 -4.83 10.71 -10.35
CA ARG A 26 -4.56 9.57 -11.24
C ARG A 26 -3.28 9.82 -12.03
N GLN A 27 -2.52 8.74 -12.28
CA GLN A 27 -1.28 8.77 -13.06
C GLN A 27 -0.16 9.70 -12.52
N SER A 28 -0.20 10.09 -11.25
CA SER A 28 0.88 10.88 -10.63
C SER A 28 2.12 10.05 -10.23
N GLY A 29 2.13 8.73 -10.45
CA GLY A 29 3.27 7.85 -10.15
C GLY A 29 3.38 7.38 -8.69
N LYS A 30 2.26 7.31 -7.96
CA LYS A 30 2.21 6.88 -6.55
C LYS A 30 2.77 5.47 -6.35
N THR A 31 2.27 4.49 -7.11
CA THR A 31 2.76 3.10 -7.07
C THR A 31 4.26 3.03 -7.34
N THR A 32 4.75 3.80 -8.32
CA THR A 32 6.19 3.89 -8.60
C THR A 32 6.98 4.44 -7.42
N LEU A 33 6.50 5.50 -6.76
CA LEU A 33 7.14 6.07 -5.58
C LEU A 33 7.20 5.05 -4.44
N VAL A 34 6.06 4.46 -4.06
CA VAL A 34 5.97 3.54 -2.92
C VAL A 34 6.82 2.29 -3.16
N ARG A 35 6.77 1.71 -4.36
CA ARG A 35 7.59 0.54 -4.73
C ARG A 35 9.08 0.86 -4.82
N LYS A 36 9.46 2.10 -5.17
CA LYS A 36 10.86 2.54 -5.12
C LYS A 36 11.35 2.65 -3.67
N VAL A 37 10.57 3.27 -2.80
CA VAL A 37 10.95 3.56 -1.40
C VAL A 37 11.01 2.28 -0.56
N PHE A 38 10.06 1.37 -0.76
CA PHE A 38 9.91 0.12 -0.02
C PHE A 38 10.06 -1.10 -0.94
N LYS A 39 11.14 -1.13 -1.72
CA LYS A 39 11.42 -2.17 -2.73
C LYS A 39 11.38 -3.61 -2.21
N ASP A 40 11.69 -3.81 -0.92
CA ASP A 40 11.80 -5.12 -0.28
C ASP A 40 10.49 -5.54 0.43
N LYS A 41 9.48 -4.66 0.47
CA LYS A 41 8.18 -5.02 1.05
C LYS A 41 7.34 -5.84 0.07
N PRO A 42 6.59 -6.85 0.56
CA PRO A 42 5.56 -7.52 -0.22
C PRO A 42 4.59 -6.50 -0.82
N TYR A 43 4.10 -6.79 -2.03
CA TYR A 43 3.16 -5.93 -2.75
C TYR A 43 1.86 -6.70 -3.03
N ALA A 44 0.75 -6.21 -2.49
CA ALA A 44 -0.58 -6.77 -2.68
C ALA A 44 -1.48 -5.74 -3.40
N ASN A 45 -1.98 -6.09 -4.58
CA ASN A 45 -2.88 -5.22 -5.34
C ASN A 45 -4.32 -5.70 -5.21
N LEU A 46 -5.19 -4.88 -4.59
CA LEU A 46 -6.60 -5.21 -4.37
C LEU A 46 -7.48 -5.03 -5.62
N GLU A 47 -6.92 -4.70 -6.78
CA GLU A 47 -7.60 -4.92 -8.06
C GLU A 47 -7.64 -6.40 -8.44
N ASN A 48 -6.66 -7.20 -8.02
CA ASN A 48 -6.70 -8.64 -8.21
C ASN A 48 -7.91 -9.23 -7.45
N PRO A 49 -8.86 -9.91 -8.13
CA PRO A 49 -10.08 -10.40 -7.51
C PRO A 49 -9.85 -11.37 -6.34
N ASP A 50 -8.82 -12.22 -6.42
CA ASP A 50 -8.53 -13.20 -5.37
C ASP A 50 -7.90 -12.56 -4.13
N ILE A 51 -6.96 -11.64 -4.32
CA ILE A 51 -6.37 -10.85 -3.23
C ILE A 51 -7.45 -10.02 -2.54
N ARG A 52 -8.32 -9.36 -3.33
CA ARG A 52 -9.43 -8.57 -2.80
C ARG A 52 -10.42 -9.42 -2.03
N ARG A 53 -10.83 -10.55 -2.58
CA ARG A 53 -11.75 -11.49 -1.91
C ARG A 53 -11.18 -11.95 -0.59
N PHE A 54 -9.91 -12.33 -0.55
CA PHE A 54 -9.27 -12.72 0.71
C PHE A 54 -9.22 -11.57 1.74
N ALA A 55 -8.86 -10.36 1.30
CA ALA A 55 -8.85 -9.19 2.18
C ALA A 55 -10.23 -8.81 2.73
N ILE A 56 -11.32 -9.14 2.01
CA ILE A 56 -12.71 -8.92 2.45
C ILE A 56 -13.19 -10.05 3.37
N ASP A 57 -13.00 -11.30 2.95
CA ASP A 57 -13.55 -12.47 3.63
C ASP A 57 -12.83 -12.76 4.96
N ASP A 58 -11.52 -12.55 5.01
CA ASP A 58 -10.71 -12.67 6.23
C ASP A 58 -9.63 -11.57 6.32
N PRO A 59 -10.00 -10.35 6.75
CA PRO A 59 -9.05 -9.24 6.86
C PRO A 59 -7.91 -9.52 7.84
N ARG A 60 -8.17 -10.28 8.90
CA ARG A 60 -7.17 -10.63 9.92
C ARG A 60 -6.18 -11.65 9.38
N GLY A 61 -6.65 -12.71 8.72
CA GLY A 61 -5.81 -13.67 8.04
C GLY A 61 -5.01 -13.05 6.90
N PHE A 62 -5.63 -12.15 6.13
CA PHE A 62 -4.96 -11.39 5.08
C PHE A 62 -3.75 -10.62 5.62
N LEU A 63 -3.97 -9.78 6.65
CA LEU A 63 -2.88 -9.01 7.28
C LEU A 63 -1.83 -9.89 7.97
N SER A 64 -2.23 -11.07 8.48
CA SER A 64 -1.30 -12.03 9.11
C SER A 64 -0.26 -12.60 8.13
N ASN A 65 -0.49 -12.51 6.81
CA ASN A 65 0.52 -12.87 5.81
C ASN A 65 1.66 -11.83 5.68
N TYR A 66 1.52 -10.67 6.32
CA TYR A 66 2.46 -9.56 6.23
C TYR A 66 2.95 -9.14 7.63
N PRO A 67 3.67 -10.01 8.36
CA PRO A 67 4.11 -9.72 9.73
C PRO A 67 5.03 -8.49 9.81
N GLU A 68 5.83 -8.23 8.76
CA GLU A 68 6.71 -7.06 8.63
C GLU A 68 6.07 -5.91 7.80
N GLY A 69 4.76 -6.00 7.56
CA GLY A 69 3.97 -5.10 6.74
C GLY A 69 4.16 -5.29 5.23
N ALA A 70 3.34 -4.59 4.46
CA ALA A 70 3.28 -4.69 3.00
C ALA A 70 2.87 -3.36 2.36
N ILE A 71 3.04 -3.27 1.05
CA ILE A 71 2.39 -2.26 0.21
C ILE A 71 1.04 -2.83 -0.20
N LEU A 72 -0.04 -2.18 0.22
CA LEU A 72 -1.41 -2.49 -0.20
C LEU A 72 -1.84 -1.45 -1.23
N ASP A 73 -1.89 -1.83 -2.51
CA ASP A 73 -2.32 -0.93 -3.58
C ASP A 73 -3.84 -1.04 -3.83
N GLU A 74 -4.44 0.07 -4.23
CA GLU A 74 -5.88 0.18 -4.49
C GLU A 74 -6.73 -0.23 -3.27
N VAL A 75 -6.26 0.12 -2.06
CA VAL A 75 -6.85 -0.27 -0.76
C VAL A 75 -8.31 0.15 -0.61
N GLN A 76 -8.76 1.20 -1.30
CA GLN A 76 -10.17 1.62 -1.30
C GLN A 76 -11.13 0.58 -1.91
N ARG A 77 -10.62 -0.51 -2.50
CA ARG A 77 -11.40 -1.64 -3.00
C ARG A 77 -11.84 -2.61 -1.88
N ALA A 78 -11.27 -2.53 -0.66
CA ALA A 78 -11.66 -3.36 0.48
C ALA A 78 -11.43 -2.64 1.84
N PRO A 79 -12.38 -2.71 2.80
CA PRO A 79 -13.70 -3.33 2.66
C PRO A 79 -14.59 -2.51 1.72
N VAL A 80 -15.60 -3.16 1.13
CA VAL A 80 -16.62 -2.43 0.38
C VAL A 80 -17.46 -1.68 1.40
N VAL A 81 -17.63 -0.37 1.25
CA VAL A 81 -18.58 0.39 2.07
C VAL A 81 -19.97 -0.14 1.74
N GLY A 82 -20.62 -0.76 2.72
CA GLY A 82 -21.99 -1.26 2.62
C GLY A 82 -23.02 -0.14 2.73
#